data_AF-A0A183SIH6-F1
#
_entry.id   AF-A0A183SIH6-F1
#
_cell.length_a   1.000
_cell.length_b   1.000
_cell.length_c   1.000
_cell.angle_alpha   90.00
_cell.angle_beta   90.00
_cell.angle_gamma   90.00
#
_symmetry.space_group_name_H-M   'P 1'
#
loop_
_entity.id
_entity.type
_entity.pdbx_description
1 polymer ?
#
loop_
_entity_poly.entity_id
_entity_poly.type
_entity_poly.pdbx_seq_one_letter_code
_entity_poly.pdbx_strand_id
1 'polypeptide(L)'
;MTTQLDVEPHTGIILKAKKQLQVNGVVRRNDEFPSLRHVHDTFFPIGYFNESFIIPEDIAAKLSNSLLPLLIAKIIAVCLVALPSVGLGILLLVFLLRRQPVTELVLSVSEPNDQTPLIPDTA
;
A
#
# COMPACT_ATOMS: atom_id res chain seq x y z
N MET A 1 20.36 -11.72 14.26
CA MET A 1 20.30 -10.40 14.93
C MET A 1 19.31 -9.53 14.18
N THR A 2 18.38 -8.87 14.88
CA THR A 2 17.36 -8.03 14.24
C THR A 2 17.48 -6.60 14.75
N THR A 3 17.73 -5.68 13.82
CA THR A 3 17.59 -4.24 14.06
C THR A 3 16.13 -3.90 13.82
N GLN A 4 15.48 -3.32 14.82
CA GLN A 4 14.08 -2.94 14.76
C GLN A 4 13.98 -1.43 14.89
N LEU A 5 13.19 -0.82 14.02
CA LEU A 5 12.97 0.62 13.98
C LEU A 5 11.47 0.85 13.79
N ASP A 6 10.81 1.27 14.86
CA ASP A 6 9.40 1.60 14.85
C ASP A 6 9.27 3.10 14.63
N VAL A 7 8.74 3.47 13.47
CA VAL A 7 8.59 4.86 13.02
C VAL A 7 7.12 5.19 12.88
N GLU A 8 6.72 6.37 13.34
CA GLU A 8 5.36 6.87 13.16
C GLU A 8 5.14 7.24 11.67
N PRO A 9 4.12 6.66 11.00
CA PRO A 9 3.96 6.74 9.55
C PRO A 9 3.55 8.12 9.02
N HIS A 10 2.98 9.01 9.84
CA HIS A 10 2.54 10.34 9.39
C HIS A 10 3.58 11.45 9.56
N THR A 11 4.50 11.31 10.52
CA THR A 11 5.49 12.33 10.92
C THR A 11 6.92 11.86 10.74
N GLY A 12 7.17 10.56 10.62
CA GLY A 12 8.51 9.99 10.49
C GLY A 12 9.31 9.98 11.80
N ILE A 13 8.66 10.25 12.94
CA ILE A 13 9.32 10.25 14.25
C ILE A 13 9.57 8.80 14.71
N ILE A 14 10.77 8.55 15.23
CA ILE A 14 11.18 7.22 15.71
C ILE A 14 10.60 6.99 17.11
N LEU A 15 9.63 6.09 17.23
CA LEU A 15 8.96 5.74 18.49
C LEU A 15 9.81 4.79 19.34
N LYS A 16 10.45 3.83 18.67
CA LYS A 16 11.30 2.84 19.31
C LYS A 16 12.38 2.43 18.33
N ALA A 17 13.62 2.40 18.79
CA ALA A 17 14.74 1.90 18.02
C ALA A 17 15.49 0.86 18.83
N LYS A 18 15.83 -0.25 18.20
CA LYS A 18 16.73 -1.25 18.74
C LYS A 18 17.76 -1.60 17.67
N LYS A 19 18.98 -1.13 17.86
CA LYS A 19 20.11 -1.35 16.98
C LYS A 19 21.09 -2.31 17.65
N GLN A 20 21.34 -3.43 16.99
CA GLN A 20 22.29 -4.44 17.44
C GLN A 20 23.45 -4.48 16.44
N LEU A 21 24.67 -4.20 16.91
CA LEU A 21 25.88 -4.20 16.11
C LEU A 21 26.86 -5.24 16.65
N GLN A 22 27.46 -6.03 15.76
CA GLN A 22 28.56 -6.92 16.12
C GLN A 22 29.86 -6.33 15.58
N VAL A 23 30.87 -6.24 16.44
CA VAL A 23 32.23 -5.82 16.06
C VAL A 23 33.08 -7.06 15.87
N ASN A 24 33.65 -7.21 14.67
CA ASN A 24 34.51 -8.33 14.30
C ASN A 24 35.92 -7.83 14.00
N GLY A 25 36.92 -8.53 14.52
CA GLY A 25 38.32 -8.38 14.13
C GLY A 25 38.61 -9.29 12.94
N VAL A 26 39.35 -8.78 11.96
CA VAL A 26 39.84 -9.61 10.85
C VAL A 26 41.13 -10.26 11.30
N VAL A 27 41.13 -11.59 11.42
CA VAL A 27 42.33 -12.35 11.76
C VAL A 27 42.74 -13.11 10.51
N ARG A 28 43.97 -12.86 10.05
CA ARG A 28 44.57 -13.55 8.91
C ARG A 28 45.85 -14.25 9.32
N ARG A 29 46.11 -15.37 8.66
CA ARG A 29 47.38 -16.07 8.76
C ARG A 29 48.49 -15.17 8.25
N ASN A 30 49.56 -15.09 9.03
CA ASN A 30 50.80 -14.43 8.60
C ASN A 30 51.99 -15.25 9.11
N ASP A 31 52.86 -15.68 8.21
CA ASP A 31 54.03 -16.49 8.52
C ASP A 31 55.17 -15.68 9.17
N GLU A 32 55.15 -14.36 9.06
CA GLU A 32 56.10 -13.43 9.72
C GLU A 32 55.83 -13.29 11.23
N PHE A 33 54.60 -13.53 11.67
CA PHE A 33 54.21 -13.46 13.09
C PHE A 33 53.95 -14.88 13.65
N PRO A 34 54.77 -15.39 14.58
CA PRO A 34 54.61 -16.74 15.14
C PRO A 34 53.21 -17.02 15.70
N SER A 35 52.57 -16.01 16.30
CA SER A 35 51.23 -16.11 16.90
C SER A 35 50.10 -16.22 15.86
N LEU A 36 50.33 -15.80 14.61
CA LEU A 36 49.35 -15.85 13.52
C LEU A 36 49.63 -16.98 12.52
N ARG A 37 50.76 -17.68 12.65
CA ARG A 37 51.23 -18.70 11.70
C ARG A 37 50.29 -19.89 11.54
N HIS A 38 49.59 -20.27 12.62
CA HIS A 38 48.67 -21.43 12.64
C HIS A 38 47.20 -21.02 12.73
N VAL A 39 46.89 -19.72 12.61
CA VAL A 39 45.52 -19.22 12.72
C VAL A 39 44.86 -19.24 11.34
N HIS A 40 43.61 -19.70 11.29
CA HIS A 40 42.81 -19.67 10.07
C HIS A 40 42.29 -18.25 9.80
N ASP A 41 42.19 -17.90 8.51
CA ASP A 41 41.58 -16.65 8.07
C ASP A 41 40.10 -16.64 8.47
N THR A 42 39.75 -15.78 9.43
CA THR A 42 38.39 -15.72 9.97
C THR A 42 38.05 -14.33 10.50
N PHE A 43 36.75 -14.07 10.61
CA PHE A 43 36.21 -12.90 11.29
C PHE A 43 35.95 -13.27 12.75
N PHE A 44 36.82 -12.79 13.64
CA PHE A 44 36.73 -13.10 15.06
C PHE A 44 35.74 -12.14 15.75
N PRO A 45 34.69 -12.65 16.43
CA PRO A 45 33.75 -11.80 17.14
C PRO A 45 34.40 -11.21 18.38
N ILE A 46 34.59 -9.89 18.39
CA ILE A 46 35.15 -9.17 19.54
C ILE A 46 34.04 -8.91 20.57
N GLY A 47 32.85 -8.54 20.10
CA GLY A 47 31.71 -8.28 20.97
C GLY A 47 30.49 -7.74 20.23
N TYR A 48 29.41 -7.56 20.98
CA TYR A 48 28.15 -6.99 20.49
C TYR A 48 27.76 -5.73 21.29
N PHE A 49 27.19 -4.77 20.59
CA PHE A 49 26.63 -3.54 21.15
C PHE A 49 25.13 -3.53 20.85
N ASN A 50 24.32 -3.26 21.88
CA ASN A 50 22.87 -3.11 21.74
C ASN A 50 22.49 -1.70 22.20
N GLU A 51 22.13 -0.87 21.25
CA GLU A 51 21.62 0.47 21.47
C GLU A 51 20.10 0.43 21.35
N SER A 52 19.40 0.77 22.44
CA SER A 52 17.95 0.80 22.47
C SER A 52 17.44 2.16 22.92
N PHE A 53 16.51 2.73 22.15
CA PHE A 53 15.82 3.97 22.46
C PHE A 53 14.31 3.70 22.50
N ILE A 54 13.65 4.18 23.55
CA ILE A 54 12.21 4.08 23.75
C ILE A 54 11.73 5.47 24.13
N ILE A 55 10.77 6.02 23.39
CA ILE A 55 10.16 7.30 23.75
C ILE A 55 9.42 7.16 25.10
N PRO A 56 9.61 8.09 26.05
CA PRO A 56 8.85 8.09 27.30
C PRO A 56 7.38 8.48 27.08
N GLU A 57 6.50 7.94 27.92
CA GLU A 57 5.04 8.00 27.75
C GLU A 57 4.49 9.43 27.62
N ASP A 58 5.10 10.40 28.29
CA ASP A 58 4.71 11.81 28.25
C ASP A 58 4.90 12.43 26.85
N ILE A 59 5.97 12.06 26.16
CA ILE A 59 6.26 12.50 24.80
C ILE A 59 5.39 11.73 23.80
N ALA A 60 5.14 10.45 24.05
CA ALA A 60 4.24 9.63 23.24
C ALA A 60 2.79 10.17 23.25
N ALA A 61 2.29 10.57 24.42
CA ALA A 61 0.97 11.17 24.58
C ALA A 61 0.85 12.54 23.89
N LYS A 62 1.92 13.34 23.89
CA LYS A 62 1.94 14.61 23.14
C LYS A 62 1.91 14.38 21.63
N LEU A 63 2.66 13.38 21.15
CA LEU A 63 2.69 13.03 19.74
C LEU A 63 1.32 12.53 19.25
N SER A 64 0.67 11.63 20.00
CA SER A 64 -0.66 11.13 19.64
C SER A 64 -1.70 12.25 19.58
N ASN A 65 -1.70 13.15 20.56
CA ASN A 65 -2.59 14.31 20.58
C ASN A 65 -2.37 15.25 19.38
N SER A 66 -1.12 15.38 18.90
CA SER A 66 -0.80 16.18 17.72
C SER A 66 -1.25 15.53 16.40
N LEU A 67 -1.43 14.20 16.37
CA LEU A 67 -1.84 13.44 15.17
C LEU A 67 -3.36 13.36 15.00
N LEU A 68 -4.13 13.51 16.09
CA LEU A 68 -5.59 13.56 16.07
C LEU A 68 -6.17 14.57 15.05
N PRO A 69 -5.73 15.85 15.01
CA PRO A 69 -6.28 16.81 14.04
C PRO A 69 -5.99 16.41 12.59
N LEU A 70 -4.85 15.76 12.32
CA LEU A 70 -4.50 15.30 10.97
C LEU A 70 -5.42 14.17 10.50
N LEU A 71 -5.72 13.20 11.37
CA LEU A 71 -6.69 12.13 11.08
C LEU A 71 -8.10 12.69 10.85
N ILE A 72 -8.54 13.61 11.71
CA ILE A 72 -9.85 14.24 11.59
C ILE A 72 -9.95 15.03 10.26
N ALA A 73 -8.92 15.80 9.92
CA ALA A 73 -8.87 16.53 8.66
C ALA A 73 -8.95 15.61 7.43
N LYS A 74 -8.24 14.47 7.45
CA LYS A 74 -8.32 13.47 6.37
C LYS A 74 -9.71 12.88 6.24
N ILE A 75 -10.37 12.53 7.35
CA ILE A 75 -11.73 11.97 7.33
C ILE A 75 -12.72 13.00 6.75
N ILE A 76 -12.65 14.25 7.21
CA ILE A 76 -13.50 15.33 6.69
C ILE A 76 -13.27 15.53 5.19
N ALA A 77 -12.01 15.57 4.74
CA ALA A 77 -11.67 15.72 3.33
C ALA A 77 -12.24 14.56 2.49
N VAL A 78 -12.11 13.31 2.96
CA VAL A 78 -12.67 12.14 2.28
C VAL A 78 -14.18 12.21 2.21
N CYS A 79 -14.87 12.55 3.31
CA CYS A 79 -16.32 12.71 3.32
C CYS A 79 -16.79 13.79 2.34
N LEU A 80 -16.08 14.92 2.29
CA LEU A 80 -16.43 16.04 1.41
C LEU A 80 -16.32 15.67 -0.08
N VAL A 81 -15.42 14.77 -0.45
CA VAL A 81 -15.26 14.32 -1.83
C VAL A 81 -16.14 13.10 -2.14
N ALA A 82 -16.25 12.14 -1.23
CA ALA A 82 -16.95 10.88 -1.46
C ALA A 82 -18.47 11.05 -1.53
N LEU A 83 -19.06 11.87 -0.66
CA LEU A 83 -20.51 12.10 -0.66
C LEU A 83 -21.03 12.68 -1.98
N PRO A 84 -20.46 13.78 -2.53
CA PRO A 84 -20.92 14.30 -3.81
C PRO A 84 -20.53 13.41 -4.99
N SER A 85 -19.40 12.68 -4.94
CA SER A 85 -19.03 11.80 -6.06
C SER A 85 -20.01 10.62 -6.20
N VAL A 86 -20.44 10.03 -5.08
CA VAL A 86 -21.46 8.98 -5.08
C VAL A 86 -22.81 9.52 -5.55
N GLY A 87 -23.22 10.69 -5.04
CA GLY A 87 -24.46 11.34 -5.47
C GLY A 87 -24.47 11.65 -6.97
N LEU A 88 -23.38 12.20 -7.50
CA LEU A 88 -23.22 12.48 -8.92
C LEU A 88 -23.18 11.19 -9.75
N GLY A 89 -22.52 10.15 -9.27
CA GLY A 89 -22.47 8.84 -9.92
C GLY A 89 -23.87 8.20 -10.06
N ILE A 90 -24.68 8.26 -9.00
CA ILE A 90 -26.06 7.77 -9.03
C ILE A 90 -26.91 8.61 -9.99
N LEU A 91 -26.78 9.94 -9.94
CA LEU A 91 -27.53 10.84 -10.82
C LEU A 91 -27.20 10.58 -12.30
N LEU A 92 -25.92 10.41 -12.63
CA LEU A 92 -25.47 10.06 -13.98
C LEU A 92 -25.99 8.69 -14.41
N LEU A 93 -25.96 7.69 -13.53
CA LEU A 93 -26.50 6.35 -13.82
C LEU A 93 -27.99 6.41 -14.15
N VAL A 94 -28.79 7.09 -13.33
CA VAL A 94 -30.23 7.26 -13.57
C VAL A 94 -30.49 8.02 -14.86
N PHE A 95 -29.70 9.05 -15.16
CA PHE A 95 -29.80 9.82 -16.40
C PHE A 95 -29.51 8.96 -17.64
N LEU A 96 -28.47 8.13 -17.61
CA LEU A 96 -28.15 7.21 -18.70
C LEU A 96 -29.24 6.16 -18.92
N LEU A 97 -29.77 5.57 -17.85
CA LEU A 97 -30.86 4.59 -17.94
C LEU A 97 -32.15 5.23 -18.50
N ARG A 98 -32.44 6.49 -18.13
CA ARG A 98 -33.58 7.23 -18.71
C ARG A 98 -33.39 7.65 -20.16
N ARG A 99 -32.13 7.73 -20.64
CA ARG A 99 -31.80 7.96 -22.06
C ARG A 99 -31.80 6.69 -22.91
N GLN A 100 -32.22 5.55 -22.37
CA GLN A 100 -32.55 4.37 -23.16
C GLN A 100 -34.06 4.23 -23.43
N PRO A 101 -34.66 5.05 -24.31
CA PRO A 101 -35.74 4.59 -25.15
C PRO A 101 -35.15 4.21 -26.52
N VAL A 102 -35.44 3.01 -27.01
CA VAL A 102 -35.23 2.60 -28.42
C VAL A 102 -33.78 2.22 -28.81
N THR A 103 -33.19 1.22 -28.18
CA THR A 103 -32.08 0.45 -28.81
C THR A 103 -32.37 -1.05 -28.84
N GLU A 104 -33.10 -1.56 -27.85
CA GLU A 104 -33.55 -2.96 -27.80
C GLU A 104 -34.63 -3.32 -28.84
N LEU A 105 -35.44 -2.35 -29.29
CA LEU A 105 -36.51 -2.59 -30.29
C LEU A 105 -36.01 -2.69 -31.74
N VAL A 106 -34.79 -2.24 -32.02
CA VAL A 106 -34.18 -2.37 -33.37
C VAL A 106 -33.47 -3.72 -33.52
N LEU A 107 -33.05 -4.34 -32.42
CA LEU A 107 -32.34 -5.61 -32.44
C LEU A 107 -33.30 -6.82 -32.53
N SER A 108 -34.54 -6.71 -32.05
CA SER A 108 -35.58 -7.74 -32.25
C SER A 108 -36.36 -7.62 -33.57
N VAL A 109 -36.23 -6.49 -34.30
CA VAL A 109 -36.83 -6.30 -35.64
C VAL A 109 -35.89 -6.75 -36.76
N SER A 110 -34.62 -7.06 -36.44
CA SER A 110 -33.61 -7.48 -37.41
C SER A 110 -33.44 -9.01 -37.52
N GLU A 111 -34.39 -9.81 -37.03
CA GLU A 111 -34.59 -11.18 -37.54
C GLU A 111 -35.57 -11.10 -38.72
N PRO A 112 -35.11 -11.22 -39.98
CA PRO A 112 -36.01 -11.24 -41.12
C PRO A 112 -36.75 -12.58 -41.10
N ASN A 113 -38.02 -12.53 -40.69
CA ASN A 113 -39.00 -13.58 -40.95
C ASN A 113 -39.28 -13.62 -42.46
N ASP A 114 -38.36 -14.23 -43.19
CA ASP A 114 -38.46 -14.50 -44.62
C ASP A 114 -39.22 -15.83 -44.82
N GLN A 115 -40.52 -15.84 -44.53
CA GLN A 115 -41.40 -16.91 -44.97
C GLN A 115 -42.76 -16.37 -45.45
N THR A 116 -42.95 -16.52 -46.77
CA THR A 116 -44.18 -16.89 -47.50
C THR A 116 -45.11 -15.79 -48.09
N PRO A 117 -45.76 -16.10 -49.24
CA PRO A 117 -45.69 -15.30 -50.47
C PRO A 117 -46.97 -14.52 -50.80
N LEU A 118 -46.86 -13.47 -51.61
CA LEU A 118 -48.01 -12.73 -52.13
C LEU A 118 -47.83 -12.38 -53.62
N ILE A 119 -48.00 -13.37 -54.49
CA ILE A 119 -48.49 -13.14 -55.87
C ILE A 119 -49.36 -14.35 -56.27
N PRO A 120 -50.67 -14.20 -56.49
CA PRO A 120 -51.42 -15.05 -57.39
C PRO A 120 -51.51 -14.33 -58.73
N ASP A 121 -50.63 -14.67 -59.68
CA ASP A 121 -50.75 -14.15 -61.04
C ASP A 121 -51.89 -14.91 -61.73
N THR A 122 -52.88 -14.12 -62.11
CA THR A 122 -54.02 -14.49 -62.95
C THR A 122 -53.67 -14.10 -64.38
N ALA A 123 -53.47 -15.09 -65.28
CA ALA A 123 -53.81 -15.06 -66.70
C ALA A 123 -53.53 -16.42 -67.34
#